data_AF-J8ENF1-F1
#
_entry.id   AF-J8ENF1-F1
#
_cell.length_a   1.000
_cell.length_b   1.000
_cell.length_c   1.000
_cell.angle_alpha   90.00
_cell.angle_beta   90.00
_cell.angle_gamma   90.00
#
_symmetry.space_group_name_H-M   'P 1'
#
loop_
_entity.id
_entity.type
_entity.pdbx_description
1 polymer ?
#
loop_
_entity_poly.entity_id
_entity_poly.type
_entity_poly.pdbx_seq_one_letter_code
_entity_poly.pdbx_strand_id
1 'polypeptide(L)'
;MDWWQTFLGEYQWVFAVIATFTAASLAQVVAHYFTRKREENTYLKECYQNFYSPILFKVLLFFDVKTAFSKKDMKENINENQIFEEIIDLFAKNLKYATPSLIASYEMVKKRDIYDDVSGQRDPMLEIKLCFEFMEELESVSRKLGVKTKQIEFLKYRVLFALWLLLSEAYSCEVALIIMKNDFEFNDTKLNKRTLRKVKKLLSRDFNNYKEKPLLVAEKIIMNIVEVNSRGTEYNPLILQVVQFNLRERGVKSSRLEKRLG
;
A
#
# COMPACT_ATOMS: atom_id res chain seq x y z
N MET A 1 22.01 56.13 -45.90
CA MET A 1 21.55 54.73 -45.75
C MET A 1 20.75 54.66 -44.46
N ASP A 2 19.46 55.04 -44.52
CA ASP A 2 18.58 55.17 -43.35
C ASP A 2 17.27 54.39 -43.53
N TRP A 3 17.25 53.48 -44.52
CA TRP A 3 16.09 52.69 -44.89
C TRP A 3 15.64 51.74 -43.77
N TRP A 4 16.58 51.30 -42.91
CA TRP A 4 16.28 50.51 -41.72
C TRP A 4 15.50 51.29 -40.66
N GLN A 5 15.80 52.58 -40.46
CA GLN A 5 15.10 53.41 -39.48
C GLN A 5 13.70 53.82 -39.96
N THR A 6 13.53 54.11 -41.26
CA THR A 6 12.22 54.39 -41.86
C THR A 6 11.33 53.14 -41.89
N PHE A 7 11.89 51.97 -42.22
CA PHE A 7 11.16 50.70 -42.18
C PHE A 7 10.77 50.29 -40.75
N LEU A 8 11.64 50.48 -39.75
CA LEU A 8 11.28 50.20 -38.36
C LEU A 8 10.22 51.17 -37.81
N GLY A 9 10.21 52.44 -38.24
CA GLY A 9 9.21 53.43 -37.83
C GLY A 9 7.81 53.19 -38.41
N GLU A 10 7.70 52.87 -39.71
CA GLU A 10 6.40 52.64 -40.37
C GLU A 10 5.75 51.30 -39.98
N TYR A 11 6.54 50.28 -39.64
CA TYR A 11 6.05 48.95 -39.24
C TYR A 11 6.07 48.71 -37.72
N GLN A 12 6.41 49.72 -36.91
CA GLN A 12 6.48 49.60 -35.45
C GLN A 12 5.16 49.09 -34.82
N TRP A 13 4.02 49.55 -35.34
CA TRP A 13 2.70 49.11 -34.88
C TRP A 13 2.42 47.64 -35.23
N VAL A 14 2.93 47.13 -36.37
CA VAL A 14 2.81 45.72 -36.77
C VAL A 14 3.59 44.85 -35.79
N PHE A 15 4.83 45.23 -35.46
CA PHE A 15 5.62 44.53 -34.45
C PHE A 15 4.96 44.57 -33.07
N ALA A 16 4.36 45.69 -32.68
CA ALA A 16 3.62 45.80 -31.43
C ALA A 16 2.38 44.88 -31.41
N VAL A 17 1.63 44.79 -32.51
CA VAL A 17 0.47 43.87 -32.65
C VAL A 17 0.92 42.42 -32.59
N ILE A 18 1.98 42.05 -33.31
CA ILE A 18 2.52 40.68 -33.27
C ILE A 18 3.02 40.34 -31.86
N ALA A 19 3.77 41.24 -31.22
CA ALA A 19 4.29 41.03 -29.88
C ALA A 19 3.16 40.89 -28.84
N THR A 20 2.14 41.74 -28.89
CA THR A 20 0.99 41.67 -27.98
C THR A 20 0.16 40.41 -28.20
N PHE A 21 -0.07 40.00 -29.45
CA PHE A 21 -0.79 38.77 -29.76
C PHE A 21 -0.02 37.51 -29.31
N THR A 22 1.29 37.50 -29.51
CA THR A 22 2.17 36.41 -29.06
C THR A 22 2.20 36.34 -27.53
N ALA A 23 2.33 37.47 -26.86
CA ALA A 23 2.30 37.56 -25.40
C ALA A 23 0.94 37.12 -24.84
N ALA A 24 -0.17 37.54 -25.44
CA ALA A 24 -1.51 37.14 -25.04
C ALA A 24 -1.74 35.63 -25.21
N SER A 25 -1.30 35.06 -26.35
CA SER A 25 -1.40 33.62 -26.61
C SER A 25 -0.59 32.80 -25.61
N LEU A 26 0.66 33.22 -25.33
CA LEU A 26 1.49 32.59 -24.31
C LEU A 26 0.87 32.70 -22.91
N ALA A 27 0.36 33.89 -22.55
CA ALA A 27 -0.30 34.10 -21.27
C ALA A 27 -1.54 33.21 -21.10
N GLN A 28 -2.35 33.03 -22.15
CA GLN A 28 -3.51 32.13 -22.11
C GLN A 28 -3.12 30.67 -21.95
N VAL A 29 -2.11 30.19 -22.68
CA VAL A 29 -1.61 28.81 -22.54
C VAL A 29 -1.08 28.56 -21.13
N VAL A 30 -0.29 29.50 -20.61
CA VAL A 30 0.27 29.43 -19.25
C VAL A 30 -0.85 29.48 -18.20
N ALA A 31 -1.83 30.37 -18.36
CA ALA A 31 -2.98 30.47 -17.47
C ALA A 31 -3.79 29.17 -17.45
N HIS A 32 -4.10 28.60 -18.62
CA HIS A 32 -4.85 27.35 -18.71
C HIS A 32 -4.10 26.19 -18.05
N TYR A 33 -2.78 26.11 -18.25
CA TYR A 33 -1.93 25.12 -17.58
C TYR A 33 -1.99 25.25 -16.05
N PHE A 34 -1.88 26.47 -15.51
CA PHE A 34 -1.98 26.71 -14.07
C PHE A 34 -3.37 26.43 -13.51
N THR A 35 -4.44 26.80 -14.22
CA THR A 35 -5.82 26.51 -13.83
C THR A 35 -6.06 25.01 -13.75
N ARG A 36 -5.66 24.26 -14.79
CA ARG A 36 -5.79 22.79 -14.78
C ARG A 36 -5.03 22.14 -13.62
N LYS A 37 -3.81 22.60 -13.34
CA LYS A 37 -3.02 22.11 -12.19
C LYS A 37 -3.70 22.44 -10.85
N ARG A 38 -4.36 23.59 -10.73
CA ARG A 38 -5.10 24.00 -9.54
C ARG A 38 -6.35 23.14 -9.34
N GLU A 39 -7.09 22.89 -10.40
CA GLU A 39 -8.28 22.02 -10.39
C GLU A 39 -7.91 20.59 -9.98
N GLU A 40 -6.86 20.01 -10.58
CA GLU A 40 -6.37 18.68 -10.21
C GLU A 40 -5.96 18.61 -8.73
N ASN A 41 -5.22 19.61 -8.24
CA ASN A 41 -4.83 19.66 -6.84
C ASN A 41 -6.04 19.81 -5.89
N THR A 42 -7.06 20.58 -6.30
CA THR A 42 -8.31 20.73 -5.54
C THR A 42 -9.05 19.39 -5.47
N TYR A 43 -9.20 18.70 -6.60
CA TYR A 43 -9.82 17.40 -6.65
C TYR A 43 -9.07 16.35 -5.82
N LEU A 44 -7.74 16.31 -5.89
CA LEU A 44 -6.93 15.40 -5.08
C LEU A 44 -7.09 15.66 -3.57
N LYS A 45 -7.16 16.94 -3.16
CA LYS A 45 -7.43 17.30 -1.76
C LYS A 45 -8.80 16.82 -1.32
N GLU A 46 -9.80 16.99 -2.17
CA GLU A 46 -11.17 16.51 -1.91
C GLU A 46 -11.20 14.98 -1.77
N CYS A 47 -10.56 14.25 -2.68
CA CYS A 47 -10.40 12.79 -2.57
C CYS A 47 -9.72 12.40 -1.26
N TYR A 48 -8.60 13.06 -0.92
CA TYR A 48 -7.87 12.78 0.32
C TYR A 48 -8.73 13.03 1.56
N GLN A 49 -9.44 14.16 1.63
CA GLN A 49 -10.22 14.54 2.80
C GLN A 49 -11.50 13.72 2.95
N ASN A 50 -12.23 13.47 1.86
CA ASN A 50 -13.55 12.84 1.91
C ASN A 50 -13.50 11.31 1.84
N PHE A 51 -12.48 10.74 1.17
CA PHE A 51 -12.38 9.30 0.98
C PHE A 51 -11.25 8.68 1.79
N TYR A 52 -10.01 9.11 1.57
CA TYR A 52 -8.87 8.41 2.16
C TYR A 52 -8.66 8.68 3.65
N SER A 53 -8.76 9.93 4.09
CA SER A 53 -8.49 10.30 5.49
C SER A 53 -9.43 9.60 6.50
N PRO A 54 -10.76 9.50 6.25
CA PRO A 54 -11.67 8.80 7.16
C PRO A 54 -11.40 7.29 7.21
N ILE A 55 -11.06 6.67 6.08
CA ILE A 55 -10.85 5.23 5.96
C ILE A 55 -9.48 4.82 6.53
N LEU A 56 -8.44 5.63 6.32
CA LEU A 56 -7.07 5.33 6.72
C LEU A 56 -6.97 4.92 8.19
N PHE A 57 -7.54 5.70 9.09
CA PHE A 57 -7.47 5.40 10.52
C PHE A 57 -8.07 4.02 10.85
N LYS A 58 -9.19 3.67 10.21
CA LYS A 58 -9.85 2.38 10.39
C LYS A 58 -9.03 1.23 9.81
N VAL A 59 -8.39 1.43 8.65
CA VAL A 59 -7.50 0.43 8.04
C VAL A 59 -6.28 0.14 8.92
N LEU A 60 -5.67 1.17 9.50
CA LEU A 60 -4.56 0.98 10.45
C LEU A 60 -5.04 0.26 11.72
N LEU A 61 -6.16 0.69 12.29
CA LEU A 61 -6.75 0.03 13.46
C LEU A 61 -7.10 -1.44 13.19
N PHE A 62 -7.64 -1.75 12.00
CA PHE A 62 -7.94 -3.12 11.60
C PHE A 62 -6.67 -3.99 11.62
N PHE A 63 -5.56 -3.48 11.08
CA PHE A 63 -4.28 -4.17 11.14
C PHE A 63 -3.88 -4.44 12.59
N ASP A 64 -3.78 -3.37 13.40
CA ASP A 64 -3.31 -3.46 14.79
C ASP A 64 -4.15 -4.42 15.63
N VAL A 65 -5.48 -4.44 15.41
CA VAL A 65 -6.38 -5.31 16.16
C VAL A 65 -6.22 -6.78 15.73
N LYS A 66 -6.17 -7.04 14.42
CA LYS A 66 -5.97 -8.40 13.90
C LYS A 66 -4.62 -8.99 14.31
N THR A 67 -3.57 -8.18 14.25
CA THR A 67 -2.18 -8.60 14.47
C THR A 67 -1.72 -8.37 15.90
N ALA A 68 -2.60 -8.03 16.84
CA ALA A 68 -2.16 -7.93 18.23
C ALA A 68 -1.74 -9.29 18.78
N PHE A 69 -0.55 -9.30 19.40
CA PHE A 69 0.01 -10.45 20.07
C PHE A 69 -0.91 -10.96 21.20
N SER A 70 -1.41 -10.04 22.03
CA SER A 70 -2.27 -10.33 23.18
C SER A 70 -3.54 -9.50 23.12
N LYS A 71 -4.69 -10.18 23.02
CA LYS A 71 -6.01 -9.54 23.10
C LYS A 71 -6.38 -9.09 24.51
N LYS A 72 -5.63 -9.53 25.54
CA LYS A 72 -5.89 -9.17 26.94
C LYS A 72 -5.55 -7.70 27.23
N ASP A 73 -4.66 -7.12 26.43
CA ASP A 73 -4.23 -5.73 26.58
C ASP A 73 -5.10 -4.75 25.78
N MET A 74 -6.12 -5.27 25.09
CA MET A 74 -7.11 -4.49 24.36
C MET A 74 -8.27 -4.09 25.26
N LYS A 75 -8.91 -2.97 24.94
CA LYS A 75 -10.20 -2.64 25.56
C LYS A 75 -11.18 -3.78 25.31
N GLU A 76 -11.86 -4.22 26.37
CA GLU A 76 -12.97 -5.16 26.27
C GLU A 76 -13.99 -4.60 25.24
N ASN A 77 -14.46 -5.45 24.33
CA ASN A 77 -15.40 -5.17 23.23
C ASN A 77 -14.84 -4.68 21.88
N ILE A 78 -13.53 -4.70 21.63
CA ILE A 78 -13.04 -4.44 20.26
C ILE A 78 -13.34 -5.66 19.37
N ASN A 79 -14.26 -5.49 18.42
CA ASN A 79 -14.62 -6.52 17.43
C ASN A 79 -13.96 -6.24 16.08
N GLU A 80 -13.03 -7.11 15.67
CA GLU A 80 -12.32 -7.04 14.37
C GLU A 80 -13.27 -6.96 13.18
N ASN A 81 -14.34 -7.78 13.18
CA ASN A 81 -15.29 -7.83 12.07
C ASN A 81 -16.08 -6.54 11.99
N GLN A 82 -16.43 -5.93 13.13
CA GLN A 82 -17.11 -4.65 13.17
C GLN A 82 -16.22 -3.52 12.62
N ILE A 83 -14.93 -3.50 12.95
CA ILE A 83 -14.00 -2.51 12.38
C ILE A 83 -13.96 -2.65 10.86
N PHE A 84 -13.91 -3.87 10.35
CA PHE A 84 -13.87 -4.08 8.90
C PHE A 84 -15.21 -3.75 8.23
N GLU A 85 -16.36 -4.02 8.85
CA GLU A 85 -17.66 -3.54 8.34
C GLU A 85 -17.68 -2.01 8.23
N GLU A 86 -17.17 -1.30 9.24
CA GLU A 86 -17.09 0.15 9.20
C GLU A 86 -16.18 0.66 8.07
N ILE A 87 -15.09 -0.06 7.76
CA ILE A 87 -14.25 0.23 6.59
C ILE A 87 -15.10 0.11 5.32
N ILE A 88 -15.77 -1.02 5.14
CA ILE A 88 -16.61 -1.32 3.98
C ILE A 88 -17.73 -0.29 3.79
N ASP A 89 -18.37 0.15 4.86
CA ASP A 89 -19.39 1.20 4.84
C ASP A 89 -18.82 2.56 4.43
N LEU A 90 -17.64 2.92 4.93
CA LEU A 90 -16.96 4.16 4.53
C LEU A 90 -16.55 4.14 3.06
N PHE A 91 -16.12 2.98 2.56
CA PHE A 91 -15.88 2.74 1.14
C PHE A 91 -17.14 2.98 0.32
N ALA A 92 -18.24 2.30 0.67
CA ALA A 92 -19.51 2.38 -0.04
C ALA A 92 -20.04 3.82 -0.17
N LYS A 93 -19.92 4.62 0.90
CA LYS A 93 -20.38 6.02 0.92
C LYS A 93 -19.63 6.95 -0.03
N ASN A 94 -18.39 6.63 -0.38
CA ASN A 94 -17.48 7.54 -1.07
C ASN A 94 -16.78 6.92 -2.29
N LEU A 95 -17.35 5.84 -2.83
CA LEU A 95 -16.79 5.05 -3.94
C LEU A 95 -16.50 5.90 -5.21
N LYS A 96 -17.19 7.02 -5.39
CA LYS A 96 -16.98 7.98 -6.49
C LYS A 96 -15.57 8.58 -6.55
N TYR A 97 -14.80 8.51 -5.47
CA TYR A 97 -13.41 8.98 -5.41
C TYR A 97 -12.39 7.83 -5.53
N ALA A 98 -12.83 6.57 -5.58
CA ALA A 98 -11.98 5.40 -5.71
C ALA A 98 -11.55 5.17 -7.16
N THR A 99 -10.38 4.57 -7.38
CA THR A 99 -10.03 4.15 -8.75
C THR A 99 -10.74 2.85 -9.12
N PRO A 100 -10.82 2.51 -10.43
CA PRO A 100 -11.42 1.25 -10.88
C PRO A 100 -10.82 -0.01 -10.23
N SER A 101 -9.52 -0.01 -9.89
CA SER A 101 -8.88 -1.15 -9.23
C SER A 101 -9.46 -1.37 -7.83
N LEU A 102 -9.53 -0.30 -7.05
CA LEU A 102 -10.05 -0.35 -5.68
C LEU A 102 -11.55 -0.64 -5.65
N ILE A 103 -12.30 -0.14 -6.63
CA ILE A 103 -13.72 -0.51 -6.84
C ILE A 103 -13.84 -2.01 -7.09
N ALA A 104 -13.03 -2.57 -7.99
CA ALA A 104 -13.07 -4.00 -8.28
C ALA A 104 -12.75 -4.86 -7.04
N SER A 105 -11.76 -4.46 -6.24
CA SER A 105 -11.43 -5.17 -4.99
C SER A 105 -12.51 -5.06 -3.93
N TYR A 106 -13.15 -3.89 -3.80
CA TYR A 106 -14.33 -3.72 -2.95
C TYR A 106 -15.49 -4.63 -3.40
N GLU A 107 -15.75 -4.70 -4.71
CA GLU A 107 -16.79 -5.58 -5.25
C GLU A 107 -16.47 -7.06 -5.01
N MET A 108 -15.20 -7.48 -5.07
CA MET A 108 -14.82 -8.86 -4.77
C MET A 108 -15.16 -9.24 -3.33
N VAL A 109 -14.91 -8.33 -2.38
CA VAL A 109 -15.30 -8.50 -0.97
C VAL A 109 -16.83 -8.60 -0.88
N LYS A 110 -17.56 -7.65 -1.47
CA LYS A 110 -19.04 -7.61 -1.42
C LYS A 110 -19.75 -8.76 -2.13
N LYS A 111 -19.21 -9.27 -3.25
CA LYS A 111 -19.82 -10.39 -3.98
C LYS A 111 -19.87 -11.64 -3.12
N ARG A 112 -18.88 -11.87 -2.25
CA ARG A 112 -18.91 -13.03 -1.34
C ARG A 112 -19.92 -12.89 -0.20
N ASP A 113 -20.23 -11.67 0.24
CA ASP A 113 -21.35 -11.44 1.17
C ASP A 113 -22.71 -11.92 0.59
N ILE A 114 -22.82 -12.03 -0.75
CA ILE A 114 -24.05 -12.40 -1.46
C ILE A 114 -24.10 -13.90 -1.82
N TYR A 115 -22.95 -14.52 -2.09
CA TYR A 115 -22.86 -15.89 -2.66
C TYR A 115 -22.29 -16.93 -1.67
N ASP A 116 -22.43 -16.72 -0.37
CA ASP A 116 -21.66 -17.47 0.61
C ASP A 116 -21.97 -18.98 0.64
N ASP A 117 -20.90 -19.78 0.61
CA ASP A 117 -20.88 -21.22 0.89
C ASP A 117 -21.21 -21.45 2.39
N VAL A 118 -22.46 -21.24 2.82
CA VAL A 118 -23.10 -21.65 4.10
C VAL A 118 -22.40 -21.23 5.42
N SER A 119 -21.16 -20.73 5.41
CA SER A 119 -20.31 -20.53 6.60
C SER A 119 -20.40 -19.13 7.21
N GLY A 120 -20.88 -18.12 6.46
CA GLY A 120 -21.02 -16.75 6.96
C GLY A 120 -19.70 -16.04 7.25
N GLN A 121 -18.56 -16.56 6.79
CA GLN A 121 -17.23 -16.03 7.09
C GLN A 121 -16.62 -15.34 5.87
N ARG A 122 -16.31 -14.04 6.02
CA ARG A 122 -15.55 -13.29 5.02
C ARG A 122 -14.18 -13.89 4.80
N ASP A 123 -13.75 -13.92 3.55
CA ASP A 123 -12.42 -14.38 3.14
C ASP A 123 -11.34 -13.38 3.63
N PRO A 124 -10.51 -13.76 4.63
CA PRO A 124 -9.49 -12.87 5.18
C PRO A 124 -8.52 -12.37 4.11
N MET A 125 -8.27 -13.16 3.06
CA MET A 125 -7.38 -12.76 1.97
C MET A 125 -7.92 -11.54 1.23
N LEU A 126 -9.22 -11.51 0.94
CA LEU A 126 -9.85 -10.39 0.25
C LEU A 126 -9.87 -9.13 1.12
N GLU A 127 -10.07 -9.28 2.43
CA GLU A 127 -10.00 -8.18 3.40
C GLU A 127 -8.61 -7.52 3.40
N ILE A 128 -7.55 -8.34 3.53
CA ILE A 128 -6.17 -7.87 3.52
C ILE A 128 -5.82 -7.24 2.16
N LYS A 129 -6.29 -7.82 1.05
CA LYS A 129 -6.06 -7.31 -0.30
C LYS A 129 -6.68 -5.94 -0.49
N LEU A 130 -7.93 -5.74 -0.07
CA LEU A 130 -8.60 -4.44 -0.14
C LEU A 130 -7.82 -3.37 0.62
N CYS A 131 -7.41 -3.67 1.86
CA CYS A 131 -6.60 -2.77 2.68
C CYS A 131 -5.25 -2.44 2.04
N PHE A 132 -4.58 -3.43 1.42
CA PHE A 132 -3.32 -3.19 0.72
C PHE A 132 -3.49 -2.27 -0.50
N GLU A 133 -4.50 -2.52 -1.34
CA GLU A 133 -4.77 -1.69 -2.52
C GLU A 133 -5.15 -0.26 -2.13
N PHE A 134 -5.96 -0.10 -1.09
CA PHE A 134 -6.25 1.20 -0.50
C PHE A 134 -4.98 1.97 -0.12
N MET A 135 -4.05 1.29 0.57
CA MET A 135 -2.80 1.92 1.01
C MET A 135 -1.88 2.29 -0.17
N GLU A 136 -1.92 1.54 -1.28
CA GLU A 136 -1.21 1.88 -2.51
C GLU A 136 -1.76 3.15 -3.17
N GLU A 137 -3.08 3.25 -3.30
CA GLU A 137 -3.73 4.43 -3.87
C GLU A 137 -3.53 5.68 -3.01
N LEU A 138 -3.66 5.51 -1.69
CA LEU A 138 -3.41 6.59 -0.73
C LEU A 138 -1.99 7.15 -0.85
N GLU A 139 -0.98 6.32 -1.07
CA GLU A 139 0.39 6.82 -1.28
C GLU A 139 0.49 7.65 -2.57
N SER A 140 -0.12 7.17 -3.65
CA SER A 140 -0.12 7.88 -4.93
C SER A 140 -0.75 9.27 -4.78
N VAL A 141 -1.91 9.36 -4.13
CA VAL A 141 -2.60 10.64 -3.85
C VAL A 141 -1.77 11.52 -2.91
N SER A 142 -1.26 10.96 -1.81
CA SER A 142 -0.45 11.71 -0.83
C SER A 142 0.82 12.29 -1.43
N ARG A 143 1.47 11.55 -2.34
CA ARG A 143 2.67 12.02 -3.05
C ARG A 143 2.36 13.16 -4.01
N LYS A 144 1.26 13.08 -4.76
CA LYS A 144 0.82 14.17 -5.66
C LYS A 144 0.50 15.45 -4.89
N LEU A 145 -0.10 15.31 -3.70
CA LEU A 145 -0.41 16.43 -2.79
C LEU A 145 0.80 16.98 -2.03
N GLY A 146 1.93 16.27 -2.02
CA GLY A 146 3.12 16.67 -1.26
C GLY A 146 2.97 16.51 0.26
N VAL A 147 2.06 15.65 0.73
CA VAL A 147 1.85 15.37 2.16
C VAL A 147 3.02 14.53 2.68
N LYS A 148 3.88 15.12 3.53
CA LYS A 148 5.13 14.50 4.03
C LYS A 148 5.06 13.93 5.45
N THR A 149 4.16 14.45 6.28
CA THR A 149 4.21 14.34 7.76
C THR A 149 4.03 12.93 8.33
N LYS A 150 3.56 11.94 7.56
CA LYS A 150 3.39 10.54 8.01
C LYS A 150 3.92 9.48 7.04
N GLN A 151 4.79 9.86 6.11
CA GLN A 151 5.23 8.95 5.04
C GLN A 151 5.97 7.70 5.52
N ILE A 152 6.70 7.78 6.63
CA ILE A 152 7.46 6.65 7.19
C ILE A 152 6.51 5.61 7.79
N GLU A 153 5.55 6.05 8.61
CA GLU A 153 4.54 5.19 9.22
C GLU A 153 3.66 4.53 8.15
N PHE A 154 3.21 5.30 7.15
CA PHE A 154 2.44 4.75 6.02
C PHE A 154 3.23 3.72 5.22
N LEU A 155 4.52 3.94 5.02
CA LEU A 155 5.37 2.98 4.34
C LEU A 155 5.51 1.68 5.17
N LYS A 156 5.63 1.79 6.50
CA LYS A 156 5.68 0.63 7.40
C LYS A 156 4.43 -0.23 7.23
N TYR A 157 3.23 0.33 7.41
CA TYR A 157 1.99 -0.42 7.23
C TYR A 157 1.81 -0.99 5.83
N ARG A 158 2.21 -0.26 4.78
CA ARG A 158 2.22 -0.80 3.40
C ARG A 158 3.09 -2.03 3.26
N VAL A 159 4.29 -2.02 3.85
CA VAL A 159 5.17 -3.18 3.85
C VAL A 159 4.53 -4.33 4.64
N LEU A 160 3.93 -4.05 5.80
CA LEU A 160 3.29 -5.06 6.63
C LEU A 160 2.09 -5.72 5.94
N PHE A 161 1.18 -4.95 5.33
CA PHE A 161 0.07 -5.50 4.54
C PHE A 161 0.58 -6.32 3.34
N ALA A 162 1.61 -5.84 2.64
CA ALA A 162 2.20 -6.58 1.53
C ALA A 162 2.83 -7.90 1.99
N LEU A 163 3.52 -7.90 3.14
CA LEU A 163 4.08 -9.10 3.74
C LEU A 163 2.97 -10.07 4.15
N TRP A 164 1.90 -9.57 4.77
CA TRP A 164 0.76 -10.39 5.16
C TRP A 164 0.14 -11.08 3.93
N LEU A 165 -0.11 -10.37 2.84
CA LEU A 165 -0.57 -10.97 1.59
C LEU A 165 0.39 -12.05 1.08
N LEU A 166 1.68 -11.74 1.01
CA LEU A 166 2.69 -12.67 0.51
C LEU A 166 2.76 -13.94 1.35
N LEU A 167 2.67 -13.80 2.67
CA LEU A 167 2.69 -14.93 3.59
C LEU A 167 1.41 -15.77 3.50
N SER A 168 0.26 -15.12 3.33
CA SER A 168 -1.02 -15.80 3.12
C SER A 168 -1.01 -16.61 1.82
N GLU A 169 -0.43 -16.08 0.74
CA GLU A 169 -0.29 -16.79 -0.54
C GLU A 169 0.76 -17.92 -0.46
N ALA A 170 1.87 -17.68 0.24
CA ALA A 170 2.95 -18.64 0.34
C ALA A 170 2.60 -19.81 1.27
N TYR A 171 1.99 -19.53 2.43
CA TYR A 171 1.68 -20.51 3.47
C TYR A 171 0.16 -20.69 3.58
N SER A 172 -0.48 -19.99 4.51
CA SER A 172 -1.93 -19.89 4.67
C SER A 172 -2.24 -18.60 5.45
N CYS A 173 -3.49 -18.17 5.47
CA CYS A 173 -3.89 -16.97 6.21
C CYS A 173 -3.63 -17.10 7.72
N GLU A 174 -3.80 -18.30 8.30
CA GLU A 174 -3.57 -18.57 9.72
C GLU A 174 -2.09 -18.47 10.08
N VAL A 175 -1.23 -19.09 9.27
CA VAL A 175 0.23 -19.04 9.46
C VAL A 175 0.75 -17.62 9.29
N ALA A 176 0.26 -16.92 8.27
CA ALA A 176 0.58 -15.52 8.07
C ALA A 176 0.16 -14.68 9.28
N LEU A 177 -1.04 -14.88 9.82
CA LEU A 177 -1.52 -14.17 11.00
C LEU A 177 -0.64 -14.43 12.23
N ILE A 178 -0.18 -15.68 12.46
CA ILE A 178 0.76 -15.99 13.55
C ILE A 178 2.06 -15.21 13.39
N ILE A 179 2.61 -15.16 12.17
CA ILE A 179 3.83 -14.40 11.88
C ILE A 179 3.59 -12.90 12.10
N MET A 180 2.48 -12.36 11.59
CA MET A 180 2.15 -10.95 11.73
C MET A 180 1.86 -10.54 13.18
N LYS A 181 1.38 -11.45 14.03
CA LYS A 181 1.24 -11.20 15.47
C LYS A 181 2.55 -10.98 16.22
N ASN A 182 3.65 -11.37 15.60
CA ASN A 182 4.99 -11.18 16.11
C ASN A 182 5.73 -10.09 15.32
N ASP A 183 5.01 -9.14 14.71
CA ASP A 183 5.62 -8.05 13.94
C ASP A 183 6.55 -7.14 14.76
N PHE A 184 6.45 -7.16 16.09
CA PHE A 184 7.42 -6.55 17.01
C PHE A 184 8.83 -7.15 16.89
N GLU A 185 8.99 -8.37 16.35
CA GLU A 185 10.29 -8.98 16.03
C GLU A 185 10.87 -8.44 14.69
N PHE A 186 10.12 -7.62 13.94
CA PHE A 186 10.59 -7.07 12.68
C PHE A 186 11.50 -5.87 12.87
N ASN A 187 12.58 -5.84 12.09
CA ASN A 187 13.47 -4.69 12.05
C ASN A 187 12.82 -3.53 11.29
N ASP A 188 12.46 -2.46 11.99
CA ASP A 188 11.84 -1.26 11.41
C ASP A 188 12.68 -0.62 10.29
N THR A 189 14.01 -0.66 10.38
CA THR A 189 14.89 -0.12 9.31
C THR A 189 14.79 -0.92 8.01
N LYS A 190 14.37 -2.19 8.10
CA LYS A 190 14.17 -3.08 6.95
C LYS A 190 12.75 -3.02 6.40
N LEU A 191 11.80 -2.42 7.11
CA LEU A 191 10.43 -2.15 6.64
C LEU A 191 10.38 -0.91 5.74
N ASN A 192 11.04 -0.99 4.59
CA ASN A 192 11.25 0.15 3.69
C ASN A 192 10.83 -0.11 2.23
N LYS A 193 10.96 0.90 1.36
CA LYS A 193 10.58 0.83 -0.06
C LYS A 193 11.27 -0.30 -0.82
N ARG A 194 12.50 -0.70 -0.45
CA ARG A 194 13.22 -1.80 -1.09
C ARG A 194 12.52 -3.13 -0.79
N THR A 195 12.11 -3.34 0.44
CA THR A 195 11.34 -4.52 0.87
C THR A 195 9.99 -4.54 0.17
N LEU A 196 9.24 -3.43 0.18
CA LEU A 196 7.96 -3.33 -0.53
C LEU A 196 8.06 -3.72 -2.00
N ARG A 197 9.05 -3.18 -2.73
CA ARG A 197 9.27 -3.51 -4.16
C ARG A 197 9.55 -5.00 -4.37
N LYS A 198 10.33 -5.63 -3.48
CA LYS A 198 10.62 -7.07 -3.57
C LYS A 198 9.36 -7.89 -3.37
N VAL A 199 8.57 -7.57 -2.34
CA VAL A 199 7.32 -8.26 -2.02
C VAL A 199 6.32 -8.10 -3.15
N LYS A 200 6.09 -6.88 -3.66
CA LYS A 200 5.20 -6.63 -4.80
C LYS A 200 5.57 -7.41 -6.06
N LYS A 201 6.87 -7.50 -6.37
CA LYS A 201 7.37 -8.28 -7.51
C LYS A 201 7.08 -9.78 -7.36
N LEU A 202 6.91 -10.26 -6.14
CA LEU A 202 6.54 -11.64 -5.87
C LEU A 202 5.02 -11.82 -5.97
N LEU A 203 4.24 -10.94 -5.35
CA LEU A 203 2.77 -10.91 -5.47
C LEU A 203 2.28 -10.82 -6.93
N SER A 204 3.05 -10.18 -7.81
CA SER A 204 2.73 -10.12 -9.24
C SER A 204 3.06 -11.40 -10.02
N ARG A 205 3.62 -12.43 -9.38
CA ARG A 205 3.94 -13.72 -10.01
C ARG A 205 2.83 -14.71 -9.66
N ASP A 206 2.52 -15.58 -10.61
CA ASP A 206 1.60 -16.69 -10.34
C ASP A 206 2.28 -17.74 -9.44
N PHE A 207 1.86 -17.79 -8.18
CA PHE A 207 2.35 -18.76 -7.19
C PHE A 207 1.89 -20.18 -7.47
N ASN A 208 0.86 -20.37 -8.31
CA ASN A 208 0.33 -21.70 -8.62
C ASN A 208 1.31 -22.54 -9.46
N ASN A 209 2.20 -21.91 -10.23
CA ASN A 209 3.10 -22.58 -11.16
C ASN A 209 4.47 -23.00 -10.56
N TYR A 210 4.79 -22.58 -9.34
CA TYR A 210 6.07 -22.91 -8.71
C TYR A 210 5.85 -23.09 -7.22
N LYS A 211 5.64 -24.30 -6.70
CA LYS A 211 5.35 -24.45 -5.26
C LYS A 211 6.56 -24.16 -4.35
N GLU A 212 7.78 -24.54 -4.75
CA GLU A 212 8.95 -24.44 -3.86
C GLU A 212 9.67 -23.08 -3.91
N LYS A 213 9.80 -22.48 -5.09
CA LYS A 213 10.57 -21.23 -5.25
C LYS A 213 9.98 -20.04 -4.48
N PRO A 214 8.66 -19.81 -4.45
CA PRO A 214 8.08 -18.70 -3.74
C PRO A 214 8.12 -18.87 -2.22
N LEU A 215 7.96 -20.10 -1.72
CA LEU A 215 8.14 -20.44 -0.29
C LEU A 215 9.54 -20.04 0.20
N LEU A 216 10.59 -20.49 -0.48
CA LEU A 216 11.99 -20.17 -0.12
C LEU A 216 12.31 -18.68 -0.26
N VAL A 217 11.63 -17.98 -1.17
CA VAL A 217 11.82 -16.52 -1.33
C VAL A 217 11.09 -15.75 -0.24
N ALA A 218 9.86 -16.14 0.12
CA ALA A 218 9.12 -15.57 1.24
C ALA A 218 9.90 -15.79 2.55
N GLU A 219 10.39 -17.00 2.79
CA GLU A 219 11.32 -17.34 3.88
C GLU A 219 12.53 -16.40 3.90
N LYS A 220 13.22 -16.22 2.77
CA LYS A 220 14.39 -15.33 2.68
C LYS A 220 14.05 -13.88 3.05
N ILE A 221 12.85 -13.41 2.69
CA ILE A 221 12.39 -12.06 3.03
C ILE A 221 12.16 -11.96 4.54
N ILE A 222 11.45 -12.91 5.14
CA ILE A 222 11.21 -12.96 6.59
C ILE A 222 12.51 -13.04 7.36
N MET A 223 13.40 -13.97 7.01
CA MET A 223 14.73 -14.12 7.60
C MET A 223 15.59 -12.85 7.53
N ASN A 224 15.39 -12.05 6.49
CA ASN A 224 16.07 -10.78 6.36
C ASN A 224 15.46 -9.71 7.27
N ILE A 225 14.14 -9.71 7.49
CA ILE A 225 13.43 -8.66 8.23
C ILE A 225 13.44 -8.92 9.74
N VAL A 226 13.30 -10.17 10.18
CA VAL A 226 13.34 -10.55 11.60
C VAL A 226 14.68 -10.16 12.21
N GLU A 227 14.64 -9.48 13.36
CA GLU A 227 15.83 -9.18 14.16
C GLU A 227 16.30 -10.45 14.86
N VAL A 228 17.59 -10.77 14.67
CA VAL A 228 18.26 -11.78 15.48
C VAL A 228 19.20 -11.00 16.40
N ASN A 229 18.95 -11.06 17.70
CA ASN A 229 19.67 -10.27 18.69
C ASN A 229 21.17 -10.61 18.62
N SER A 230 22.02 -9.59 18.41
CA SER A 230 23.48 -9.73 18.29
C SER A 230 24.18 -10.06 19.60
N ARG A 231 23.44 -10.16 20.72
CA ARG A 231 23.97 -10.48 22.06
C ARG A 231 23.98 -11.97 22.41
N GLY A 232 23.60 -12.86 21.49
CA GLY A 232 23.75 -14.30 21.69
C GLY A 232 22.85 -14.92 22.78
N THR A 233 21.86 -14.19 23.30
CA THR A 233 20.81 -14.78 24.13
C THR A 233 19.74 -15.41 23.23
N GLU A 234 19.37 -16.65 23.57
CA GLU A 234 18.48 -17.59 22.87
C GLU A 234 17.04 -17.08 22.64
N TYR A 235 16.85 -15.97 21.94
CA TYR A 235 15.58 -15.75 21.26
C TYR A 235 15.61 -16.51 19.95
N ASN A 236 15.21 -17.79 20.04
CA ASN A 236 14.78 -18.51 18.87
C ASN A 236 13.44 -17.86 18.42
N PRO A 237 13.42 -17.07 17.32
CA PRO A 237 12.26 -16.26 17.01
C PRO A 237 11.13 -17.20 16.62
N LEU A 238 9.98 -17.09 17.28
CA LEU A 238 8.82 -17.96 17.06
C LEU A 238 8.42 -17.94 15.57
N ILE A 239 8.61 -16.80 14.91
CA ILE A 239 8.45 -16.64 13.46
C ILE A 239 9.31 -17.65 12.67
N LEU A 240 10.58 -17.84 13.03
CA LEU A 240 11.48 -18.74 12.31
C LEU A 240 11.11 -20.21 12.53
N GLN A 241 10.65 -20.57 13.73
CA GLN A 241 10.14 -21.91 14.02
C GLN A 241 8.88 -22.22 13.21
N VAL A 242 7.92 -21.28 13.18
CA VAL A 242 6.67 -21.41 12.42
C VAL A 242 6.96 -21.56 10.93
N VAL A 243 7.88 -20.76 10.39
CA VAL A 243 8.30 -20.86 8.99
C VAL A 243 9.00 -22.20 8.72
N GLN A 244 9.92 -22.64 9.58
CA GLN A 244 10.62 -23.91 9.40
C GLN A 244 9.66 -25.11 9.43
N PHE A 245 8.73 -25.12 10.38
CA PHE A 245 7.71 -26.16 10.50
C PHE A 245 6.88 -26.26 9.22
N ASN A 246 6.36 -25.13 8.72
CA ASN A 246 5.55 -25.09 7.51
C ASN A 246 6.31 -25.50 6.25
N LEU A 247 7.60 -25.16 6.14
CA LEU A 247 8.43 -25.63 5.04
C LEU A 247 8.61 -27.15 5.09
N ARG A 248 8.85 -27.72 6.28
CA ARG A 248 8.99 -29.18 6.48
C ARG A 248 7.71 -29.94 6.13
N GLU A 249 6.54 -29.46 6.56
CA GLU A 249 5.25 -30.08 6.19
C GLU A 249 5.02 -30.12 4.67
N ARG A 250 5.60 -29.15 3.94
CA ARG A 250 5.54 -29.09 2.47
C ARG A 250 6.69 -29.80 1.76
N GLY A 251 7.53 -30.52 2.50
CA GLY A 251 8.69 -31.24 1.95
C GLY A 251 9.86 -30.35 1.51
N VAL A 252 9.84 -29.05 1.85
CA VAL A 252 10.88 -28.09 1.49
C VAL A 252 11.91 -27.98 2.61
N LYS A 253 13.19 -28.24 2.29
CA LYS A 253 14.29 -28.08 3.25
C LYS A 253 14.94 -26.70 3.11
N SER A 254 15.18 -26.02 4.23
CA SER A 254 15.95 -24.78 4.29
C SER A 254 17.19 -24.94 5.16
N SER A 255 18.36 -25.02 4.51
CA SER A 255 19.67 -25.05 5.18
C SER A 255 19.97 -23.75 5.94
N ARG A 256 19.32 -22.64 5.59
CA ARG A 256 19.50 -21.35 6.28
C ARG A 256 18.77 -21.31 7.62
N LEU A 257 17.56 -21.85 7.67
CA LEU A 257 16.81 -21.95 8.92
C LEU A 257 17.47 -22.96 9.85
N GLU A 258 17.91 -24.11 9.33
CA GLU A 258 18.65 -25.11 10.12
C GLU A 258 19.90 -24.51 10.78
N LYS A 259 20.66 -23.67 10.06
CA LYS A 259 21.83 -22.98 10.61
C LYS A 259 21.50 -21.88 11.64
N ARG A 260 20.30 -21.31 11.62
CA ARG A 260 19.89 -20.27 12.58
C ARG A 260 19.20 -20.84 13.83
N LEU A 261 18.69 -22.06 13.75
CA LEU A 261 17.86 -22.70 14.77
C LEU A 261 18.58 -23.82 15.54
N GLY A 262 19.67 -24.36 14.98
CA GLY A 262 20.59 -25.28 15.66
C GLY A 262 21.91 -24.60 15.99
#